data_AF-A0A3N5JFE1-F1
#
_entry.id   AF-A0A3N5JFE1-F1
#
_cell.length_a   1.000
_cell.length_b   1.000
_cell.length_c   1.000
_cell.angle_alpha   90.00
_cell.angle_beta   90.00
_cell.angle_gamma   90.00
#
_symmetry.space_group_name_H-M   'P 1'
#
loop_
_entity.id
_entity.type
_entity.pdbx_description
1 polymer ?
#
loop_
_entity_poly.entity_id
_entity_poly.type
_entity_poly.pdbx_seq_one_letter_code
_entity_poly.pdbx_strand_id
1 'polypeptide(L)'
;MSFTHLHVHSNYSFCRGTATIEKLCRKAGEMGYTHLALTDTNGLYGMGWFLAAARAHHLQPIISASLISDNQRAVMLAKNER
;
A
#
# COMPACT_ATOMS: atom_id res chain seq x y z
N MET A 1 -10.84 -8.08 -12.79
CA MET A 1 -11.11 -6.63 -12.84
C MET A 1 -9.83 -5.92 -13.29
N SER A 2 -9.93 -4.86 -14.12
CA SER A 2 -8.76 -4.15 -14.68
C SER A 2 -8.29 -2.93 -13.88
N PHE A 3 -8.82 -2.72 -12.66
CA PHE A 3 -8.48 -1.58 -11.82
C PHE A 3 -7.55 -2.00 -10.69
N THR A 4 -6.57 -1.15 -10.35
CA THR A 4 -5.63 -1.36 -9.25
C THR A 4 -5.54 -0.10 -8.39
N HIS A 5 -5.69 -0.26 -7.08
CA HIS A 5 -5.50 0.85 -6.14
C HIS A 5 -4.00 1.12 -5.95
N LEU A 6 -3.54 2.28 -6.43
CA LEU A 6 -2.15 2.73 -6.34
C LEU A 6 -1.88 3.76 -5.22
N HIS A 7 -2.92 4.14 -4.47
CA HIS A 7 -2.84 5.12 -3.40
C HIS A 7 -3.73 4.66 -2.24
N VAL A 8 -3.13 3.94 -1.30
CA VAL A 8 -3.79 3.31 -0.14
C VAL A 8 -2.97 3.56 1.12
N HIS A 9 -3.63 4.06 2.16
CA HIS A 9 -3.01 4.30 3.47
C HIS A 9 -3.38 3.20 4.45
N SER A 10 -2.38 2.64 5.13
CA SER A 10 -2.59 1.75 6.29
C SER A 10 -2.56 2.54 7.60
N ASN A 11 -2.81 1.84 8.71
CA ASN A 11 -2.62 2.33 10.07
C ASN A 11 -1.19 2.81 10.37
N TYR A 12 -0.19 2.47 9.55
CA TYR A 12 1.16 3.03 9.66
C TYR A 12 1.25 4.47 9.14
N SER A 13 0.27 4.96 8.37
CA SER A 13 0.13 6.37 8.07
C SER A 13 -0.42 7.12 9.29
N PHE A 14 0.50 7.67 10.10
CA PHE A 14 0.17 8.31 11.37
C PHE A 14 -0.91 9.38 11.22
N CYS A 15 -2.01 9.24 11.97
CA CYS A 15 -3.19 10.12 11.91
C CYS A 15 -3.83 10.28 10.51
N ARG A 16 -3.56 9.36 9.58
CA ARG A 16 -4.04 9.42 8.18
C ARG A 16 -4.69 8.13 7.69
N GLY A 17 -4.27 6.97 8.21
CA GLY A 17 -4.88 5.69 7.89
C GLY A 17 -5.38 4.95 9.13
N THR A 18 -6.48 4.22 8.98
CA THR A 18 -7.16 3.51 10.07
C THR A 18 -7.23 2.01 9.85
N ALA A 19 -7.08 1.55 8.60
CA ALA A 19 -7.17 0.14 8.26
C ALA A 19 -5.83 -0.57 8.50
N THR A 20 -5.86 -1.74 9.15
CA THR A 20 -4.66 -2.58 9.25
C THR A 20 -4.31 -3.16 7.88
N ILE A 21 -3.03 -3.45 7.70
CA ILE A 21 -2.51 -4.06 6.49
C ILE A 21 -3.20 -5.38 6.17
N GLU A 22 -3.45 -6.26 7.15
CA GLU A 22 -4.13 -7.54 6.87
C GLU A 22 -5.56 -7.31 6.42
N LYS A 23 -6.27 -6.33 6.99
CA LYS A 23 -7.64 -6.01 6.60
C LYS A 23 -7.68 -5.47 5.16
N LEU A 24 -6.71 -4.65 4.77
CA LEU A 24 -6.58 -4.13 3.40
C LEU A 24 -6.31 -5.26 2.41
N CYS A 25 -5.31 -6.10 2.66
CA CYS A 25 -4.97 -7.22 1.78
C CYS A 25 -6.10 -8.25 1.70
N ARG A 26 -6.71 -8.62 2.82
CA ARG A 26 -7.87 -9.53 2.83
C ARG A 26 -9.00 -8.98 1.98
N LYS A 27 -9.36 -7.71 2.17
CA LYS A 27 -10.49 -7.12 1.45
C LYS A 27 -10.21 -7.02 -0.05
N ALA A 28 -8.99 -6.67 -0.43
CA ALA A 28 -8.59 -6.63 -1.82
C ALA A 28 -8.64 -8.01 -2.47
N GLY A 29 -8.19 -9.06 -1.78
CA GLY A 29 -8.31 -10.45 -2.23
C GLY A 29 -9.77 -10.89 -2.39
N GLU A 30 -10.63 -10.61 -1.40
CA GLU A 30 -12.08 -10.90 -1.46
C GLU A 30 -12.78 -10.23 -2.65
N MET A 31 -12.34 -9.02 -3.01
CA MET A 31 -12.88 -8.27 -4.15
C MET A 31 -12.30 -8.72 -5.50
N GLY A 32 -11.41 -9.71 -5.52
CA GLY A 32 -10.82 -10.25 -6.74
C GLY A 32 -9.77 -9.33 -7.37
N TYR A 33 -9.15 -8.45 -6.58
CA TYR A 33 -7.96 -7.72 -7.04
C TYR A 33 -6.76 -8.66 -7.10
N THR A 34 -5.87 -8.39 -8.06
CA THR A 34 -4.61 -9.11 -8.22
C THR A 34 -3.41 -8.28 -7.79
N HIS A 35 -3.56 -6.96 -7.70
CA HIS A 35 -2.51 -6.03 -7.35
C HIS A 35 -3.01 -5.02 -6.32
N LEU A 36 -2.12 -4.59 -5.44
CA LEU A 36 -2.40 -3.55 -4.46
C LEU A 36 -1.11 -2.78 -4.18
N ALA A 37 -1.18 -1.45 -4.16
CA ALA A 37 -0.09 -0.62 -3.65
C ALA A 37 -0.37 -0.20 -2.21
N LEU A 38 0.69 -0.08 -1.42
CA LEU A 38 0.62 0.55 -0.09
C LEU A 38 1.45 1.82 -0.11
N THR A 39 0.81 2.98 0.10
CA THR A 39 1.40 4.32 0.01
C THR A 39 1.34 5.03 1.36
N ASP A 40 2.08 4.54 2.36
CA ASP A 40 2.07 5.20 3.66
C ASP A 40 2.73 6.58 3.63
N THR A 41 2.34 7.45 4.57
CA THR A 41 2.83 8.83 4.64
C THR A 41 4.27 8.90 5.15
N ASN A 42 5.18 9.48 4.35
CA ASN A 42 6.58 9.72 4.69
C ASN A 42 7.32 8.51 5.28
N GLY A 43 6.96 7.30 4.86
CA GLY A 43 7.64 6.10 5.32
C GLY A 43 7.09 4.81 4.75
N LEU A 44 7.86 3.75 4.98
CA LEU A 44 7.59 2.37 4.56
C LEU A 44 7.52 1.42 5.77
N TYR A 45 7.10 1.93 6.92
CA TYR A 45 7.14 1.22 8.20
C TYR A 45 6.36 -0.11 8.17
N GLY A 46 5.23 -0.13 7.45
CA GLY A 46 4.38 -1.30 7.28
C GLY A 46 4.84 -2.27 6.17
N MET A 47 5.89 -1.96 5.42
CA MET A 47 6.22 -2.67 4.18
C MET A 47 6.47 -4.17 4.39
N GLY A 48 7.20 -4.56 5.43
CA GLY A 48 7.48 -5.98 5.70
C GLY A 48 6.19 -6.78 5.94
N TRP A 49 5.29 -6.24 6.76
CA TRP A 49 3.97 -6.81 7.04
C TRP A 49 3.09 -6.84 5.78
N PHE A 50 3.15 -5.80 4.97
CA PHE A 50 2.42 -5.73 3.70
C PHE A 50 2.84 -6.80 2.71
N LEU A 51 4.14 -7.00 2.51
CA LEU A 51 4.65 -8.03 1.62
C LEU A 51 4.21 -9.43 2.06
N ALA A 52 4.19 -9.70 3.37
CA ALA A 52 3.71 -10.96 3.93
C ALA A 52 2.19 -11.14 3.73
N ALA A 53 1.40 -10.13 4.09
CA ALA A 53 -0.06 -10.16 3.98
C ALA A 53 -0.54 -10.23 2.51
N ALA A 54 0.11 -9.50 1.60
CA ALA A 54 -0.18 -9.55 0.18
C ALA A 54 0.02 -10.96 -0.39
N ARG A 55 1.14 -11.61 -0.06
CA ARG A 55 1.40 -13.01 -0.45
C ARG A 55 0.34 -13.98 0.08
N ALA A 56 -0.06 -13.84 1.34
CA ALA A 56 -1.08 -14.69 1.95
C ALA A 56 -2.47 -14.56 1.27
N HIS A 57 -2.74 -13.42 0.62
CA HIS A 57 -3.99 -13.16 -0.10
C HIS A 57 -3.84 -13.18 -1.63
N HIS A 58 -2.74 -13.77 -2.15
CA HIS A 58 -2.46 -13.88 -3.59
C HIS A 58 -2.45 -12.54 -4.34
N LEU A 59 -2.09 -11.45 -3.66
CA LEU A 59 -1.91 -10.12 -4.23
C LEU A 59 -0.45 -9.91 -4.63
N GLN A 60 -0.23 -9.31 -5.80
CA GLN A 60 1.06 -8.74 -6.17
C GLN A 60 1.21 -7.36 -5.50
N PRO A 61 2.13 -7.21 -4.52
CA PRO A 61 2.33 -5.95 -3.83
C PRO A 61 3.09 -4.96 -4.73
N ILE A 62 2.63 -3.71 -4.75
CA ILE A 62 3.33 -2.58 -5.37
C ILE A 62 3.91 -1.72 -4.24
N ILE A 63 5.24 -1.58 -4.24
CA ILE A 63 5.94 -0.77 -3.23
C ILE A 63 5.80 0.70 -3.59
N SER A 64 5.33 1.50 -2.64
CA SER A 64 5.04 2.91 -2.88
C SER A 64 5.04 3.72 -1.60
N ALA A 65 5.13 5.05 -1.70
CA ALA A 65 5.07 5.94 -0.56
C ALA A 65 4.39 7.26 -0.93
N SER A 66 3.64 7.85 0.00
CA SER A 66 3.16 9.22 -0.14
C SER A 66 4.14 10.15 0.54
N LEU A 67 4.88 10.92 -0.24
CA LEU A 67 5.84 11.90 0.26
C LEU A 67 5.17 13.27 0.39
N ILE A 68 5.36 13.88 1.56
CA ILE A 68 4.90 15.22 1.90
C ILE A 68 6.12 16.01 2.38
N SER A 69 6.44 17.07 1.65
CA SER A 69 7.49 18.04 1.98
C SER A 69 6.92 19.44 1.78
N ASP A 70 7.04 20.30 2.81
CA ASP A 70 6.42 21.62 2.84
C ASP A 70 4.92 21.57 2.48
N ASN A 71 4.52 22.27 1.42
CA ASN A 71 3.15 22.30 0.91
C ASN A 71 2.94 21.39 -0.32
N GLN A 72 3.87 20.47 -0.58
CA GLN A 72 3.82 19.58 -1.74
C GLN A 72 3.57 18.13 -1.31
N ARG A 73 2.82 17.42 -2.17
CA ARG A 73 2.53 16.00 -2.01
C ARG A 73 2.78 15.26 -3.31
N ALA A 74 3.53 14.17 -3.21
CA ALA A 74 3.78 13.25 -4.30
C ALA A 74 3.42 11.82 -3.89
N VAL A 75 2.96 11.03 -4.86
CA VAL A 75 2.85 9.57 -4.72
C VAL A 75 3.97 8.97 -5.54
N MET A 76 4.86 8.25 -4.87
CA MET A 76 6.00 7.58 -5.48
C MET A 76 5.71 6.10 -5.62
N LEU A 77 5.99 5.53 -6.79
CA LEU A 77 5.87 4.11 -7.08
C LEU A 77 7.25 3.58 -7.45
N ALA A 78 7.67 2.49 -6.80
CA ALA A 78 8.89 1.79 -7.20
C ALA A 78 8.58 0.96 -8.46
N LYS A 79 9.19 1.31 -9.59
CA LYS A 79 9.02 0.59 -10.86
C LYS A 79 9.85 -0.70 -10.91
N ASN A 80 10.97 -0.73 -10.20
CA ASN A 80 11.99 -1.76 -10.23
C ASN A 80 12.75 -1.78 -8.90
N GLU A 81 13.59 -2.80 -8.71
CA GLU A 81 14.43 -2.98 -7.52
C GLU A 81 15.74 -2.16 -7.55
N ARG A 82 15.97 -1.38 -8.62
CA ARG A 82 17.22 -0.66 -8.89
C ARG A 82 17.04 0.84 -8.78
#